data_AF-W7BHA3-F1
#
_entry.id   AF-W7BHA3-F1
#
_cell.length_a   1.000
_cell.length_b   1.000
_cell.length_c   1.000
_cell.angle_alpha   90.00
_cell.angle_beta   90.00
_cell.angle_gamma   90.00
#
_symmetry.space_group_name_H-M   'P 1'
#
loop_
_entity.id
_entity.type
_entity.pdbx_description
1 polymer ?
#
loop_
_entity_poly.entity_id
_entity_poly.type
_entity_poly.pdbx_seq_one_letter_code
_entity_poly.pdbx_strand_id
1 'polypeptide(L)'
;MNNRNPKKIMMASSVHVWSDTRIYFKEAQTLANQGFQVDFYALDHPGEKINIPNLTMHYLKPQKRYKRFIHWRFLYKEMIQSDATYFHFHDPELLLTARALKKKLKDEIKITYDMHEHLPAAIRTKQWLPRIIRPILSQVVAYFEKKWMKYCDTVIFAELSYKDNYEELTLNKVDVLNYPIFPNLNELIMKDNVFTMIYVGVLTEQRGLFNMLQLAKSLKDRGIQTFQLKLIGPILQMKRGFGNLS
;
A
#
# COMPACT_ATOMS: atom_id res chain seq x y z
N MET A 1 -13.33 -26.41 -16.37
CA MET A 1 -13.06 -25.43 -15.29
C MET A 1 -11.82 -25.94 -14.57
N ASN A 2 -10.82 -25.09 -14.32
CA ASN A 2 -9.62 -25.51 -13.59
C ASN A 2 -10.03 -25.93 -12.18
N ASN A 3 -9.58 -27.10 -11.71
CA ASN A 3 -9.80 -27.51 -10.33
C ASN A 3 -9.07 -26.50 -9.43
N ARG A 4 -9.82 -25.79 -8.57
CA ARG A 4 -9.26 -24.71 -7.75
C ARG A 4 -8.46 -25.28 -6.58
N ASN A 5 -7.30 -24.70 -6.31
CA ASN A 5 -6.40 -25.11 -5.23
C ASN A 5 -6.64 -24.25 -3.97
N PRO A 6 -7.16 -24.83 -2.87
CA PRO A 6 -7.44 -24.09 -1.64
C PRO A 6 -6.18 -23.78 -0.83
N LYS A 7 -5.00 -24.26 -1.23
CA LYS A 7 -3.71 -23.86 -0.64
C LYS A 7 -3.01 -22.75 -1.42
N LYS A 8 -3.64 -22.22 -2.46
CA LYS A 8 -3.01 -21.25 -3.35
C LYS A 8 -3.68 -19.88 -3.29
N ILE A 9 -2.84 -18.85 -3.17
CA ILE A 9 -3.21 -17.44 -3.07
C ILE A 9 -2.50 -16.70 -4.22
N MET A 10 -3.24 -15.90 -4.98
CA MET A 10 -2.65 -14.94 -5.91
C MET A 10 -2.81 -13.53 -5.34
N MET A 11 -1.69 -12.93 -4.96
CA MET A 11 -1.61 -11.54 -4.51
C MET A 11 -1.32 -10.64 -5.70
N ALA A 12 -2.01 -9.51 -5.80
CA ALA A 12 -1.86 -8.61 -6.93
C ALA A 12 -1.84 -7.14 -6.51
N SER A 13 -0.79 -6.46 -6.98
CA SER A 13 -0.71 -5.01 -7.07
C SER A 13 -0.33 -4.60 -8.49
N SER A 14 -1.06 -3.62 -9.00
CA SER A 14 -0.84 -2.90 -10.26
C SER A 14 -0.02 -1.62 -10.10
N VAL A 15 0.21 -1.13 -8.88
CA VAL A 15 0.91 0.14 -8.60
C VAL A 15 2.04 0.06 -7.59
N HIS A 16 2.00 -0.88 -6.64
CA HIS A 16 3.04 -1.03 -5.64
C HIS A 16 4.22 -1.81 -6.22
N VAL A 17 5.41 -1.40 -5.80
CA VAL A 17 6.64 -2.15 -6.09
C VAL A 17 6.65 -3.45 -5.30
N TRP A 18 7.34 -4.45 -5.81
CA TRP A 18 7.43 -5.75 -5.17
C TRP A 18 8.01 -5.69 -3.75
N SER A 19 8.79 -4.66 -3.41
CA SER A 19 9.43 -4.49 -2.11
C SER A 19 8.59 -3.67 -1.11
N ASP A 20 7.28 -3.56 -1.31
CA ASP A 20 6.38 -2.91 -0.37
C ASP A 20 6.42 -3.59 1.02
N THR A 21 6.64 -2.81 2.08
CA THR A 21 6.81 -3.31 3.45
C THR A 21 5.57 -4.05 3.97
N ARG A 22 4.36 -3.61 3.60
CA ARG A 22 3.14 -4.28 4.03
C ARG A 22 2.92 -5.53 3.18
N ILE A 23 2.92 -5.35 1.86
CA ILE A 23 2.47 -6.41 0.95
C ILE A 23 3.48 -7.55 0.88
N TYR A 24 4.77 -7.27 0.68
CA TYR A 24 5.77 -8.31 0.51
C TYR A 24 6.27 -8.85 1.84
N PHE A 25 6.85 -7.98 2.66
CA PHE A 25 7.57 -8.40 3.86
C PHE A 25 6.63 -8.90 4.96
N LYS A 26 5.44 -8.30 5.12
CA LYS A 26 4.50 -8.71 6.17
C LYS A 26 3.48 -9.73 5.69
N GLU A 27 2.94 -9.59 4.49
CA GLU A 27 1.84 -10.43 4.04
C GLU A 27 2.30 -11.62 3.19
N ALA A 28 2.93 -11.37 2.04
CA ALA A 28 3.32 -12.44 1.11
C ALA A 28 4.27 -13.46 1.76
N GLN A 29 5.30 -12.97 2.46
CA GLN A 29 6.22 -13.84 3.19
C GLN A 29 5.55 -14.62 4.31
N THR A 30 4.68 -13.98 5.11
CA THR A 30 3.97 -14.66 6.18
C THR A 30 3.05 -15.75 5.63
N LEU A 31 2.29 -15.48 4.58
CA LEU A 31 1.41 -16.47 3.95
C LEU A 31 2.21 -17.66 3.40
N ALA A 32 3.34 -17.40 2.74
CA ALA A 32 4.21 -18.44 2.23
C ALA A 32 4.82 -19.30 3.36
N ASN A 33 5.24 -18.65 4.45
CA ASN A 33 5.77 -19.31 5.65
C ASN A 33 4.71 -20.14 6.38
N GLN A 34 3.43 -19.79 6.26
CA GLN A 34 2.30 -20.59 6.76
C GLN A 34 1.93 -21.75 5.81
N GLY A 35 2.67 -21.97 4.72
CA GLY A 35 2.52 -23.11 3.83
C GLY A 35 1.54 -22.90 2.66
N PHE A 36 1.07 -21.67 2.42
CA PHE A 36 0.34 -21.34 1.20
C PHE A 36 1.29 -21.21 0.01
N GLN A 37 0.86 -21.67 -1.15
CA GLN A 37 1.50 -21.34 -2.42
C GLN A 37 1.05 -19.95 -2.84
N VAL A 38 1.98 -18.99 -2.83
CA VAL A 38 1.70 -17.58 -3.09
C VAL A 38 2.29 -17.20 -4.45
N ASP A 39 1.43 -16.79 -5.38
CA ASP A 39 1.85 -16.10 -6.60
C ASP A 39 1.67 -14.60 -6.37
N PHE A 40 2.75 -13.83 -6.31
CA PHE A 40 2.69 -12.39 -6.03
C PHE A 40 3.10 -11.56 -7.25
N TYR A 41 2.14 -10.79 -7.76
CA TYR A 41 2.31 -9.88 -8.89
C TYR A 41 2.45 -8.44 -8.40
N ALA A 42 3.56 -7.79 -8.72
CA ALA A 42 3.86 -6.41 -8.31
C ALA A 42 4.83 -5.73 -9.29
N LEU A 43 4.99 -4.41 -9.18
CA LEU A 43 5.90 -3.66 -10.05
C LEU A 43 7.36 -4.00 -9.77
N ASP A 44 8.15 -4.11 -10.84
CA ASP A 44 9.59 -4.28 -10.73
C ASP A 44 10.26 -3.04 -10.13
N HIS A 45 11.27 -3.27 -9.31
CA HIS A 45 12.04 -2.25 -8.62
C HIS A 45 13.44 -2.78 -8.28
N PRO A 46 14.50 -1.95 -8.29
CA PRO A 46 15.82 -2.37 -7.86
C PRO A 46 15.82 -2.90 -6.42
N GLY A 47 16.58 -3.96 -6.19
CA GLY A 47 16.71 -4.61 -4.89
C GLY A 47 17.08 -6.07 -5.05
N GLU A 48 17.55 -6.67 -3.96
CA GLU A 48 17.88 -8.09 -3.94
C GLU A 48 16.61 -8.94 -3.97
N LYS A 49 16.47 -9.77 -5.01
CA LYS A 49 15.32 -10.64 -5.20
C LYS A 49 15.62 -12.01 -4.63
N ILE A 50 15.30 -12.18 -3.36
CA ILE A 50 15.53 -13.41 -2.61
C ILE A 50 14.47 -14.45 -2.97
N ASN A 51 14.89 -15.70 -3.17
CA ASN A 51 13.98 -16.82 -3.36
C ASN A 51 13.41 -17.25 -2.01
N ILE A 52 12.08 -17.30 -1.89
CA ILE A 52 11.38 -17.68 -0.67
C ILE A 52 10.53 -18.93 -0.98
N PRO A 53 10.65 -20.01 -0.19
CA PRO A 53 9.83 -21.21 -0.38
C PRO A 53 8.34 -20.87 -0.43
N ASN A 54 7.61 -21.49 -1.35
CA ASN A 54 6.19 -21.25 -1.61
C ASN A 54 5.80 -19.83 -2.07
N LEU A 55 6.75 -18.95 -2.38
CA LEU A 55 6.48 -17.61 -2.92
C LEU A 55 7.06 -17.45 -4.33
N THR A 56 6.18 -17.41 -5.32
CA THR A 56 6.52 -17.13 -6.72
C THR A 56 6.31 -15.65 -7.02
N MET A 57 7.35 -14.97 -7.46
CA MET A 57 7.29 -13.54 -7.79
C MET A 57 7.08 -13.30 -9.29
N HIS A 58 6.12 -12.41 -9.62
CA HIS A 58 5.83 -11.97 -10.97
C HIS A 58 6.01 -10.45 -11.10
N TYR A 59 7.13 -10.05 -11.71
CA TYR A 59 7.51 -8.64 -11.81
C TYR A 59 6.91 -7.97 -13.04
N LEU A 60 6.03 -7.00 -12.81
CA LEU A 60 5.40 -6.17 -13.83
C LEU A 60 6.28 -4.97 -14.18
N LYS A 61 6.43 -4.67 -15.47
CA LYS A 61 7.18 -3.47 -15.90
C LYS A 61 6.45 -2.20 -15.45
N PRO A 62 7.11 -1.25 -14.75
CA PRO A 62 6.49 0.01 -14.37
C PRO A 62 5.89 0.75 -15.57
N GLN A 63 4.66 1.22 -15.43
CA GLN A 63 3.95 1.96 -16.47
C GLN A 63 3.62 3.38 -16.03
N LYS A 64 3.48 4.29 -17.00
CA LYS A 64 2.92 5.62 -16.77
C LYS A 64 1.48 5.49 -16.27
N ARG A 65 1.01 6.44 -15.44
CA ARG A 65 -0.33 6.40 -14.80
C ARG A 65 -1.48 6.13 -15.77
N TYR A 66 -1.48 6.77 -16.94
CA TYR A 66 -2.53 6.59 -17.95
C TYR A 66 -2.49 5.24 -18.67
N LYS A 67 -1.41 4.46 -18.51
CA LYS A 67 -1.24 3.11 -19.07
C LYS A 67 -1.51 2.00 -18.04
N ARG A 68 -1.93 2.33 -16.82
CA ARG A 68 -2.19 1.34 -15.76
C ARG A 68 -3.27 0.32 -16.11
N PHE A 69 -4.21 0.67 -17.00
CA PHE A 69 -5.19 -0.27 -17.54
C PHE A 69 -4.56 -1.53 -18.17
N ILE A 70 -3.31 -1.46 -18.63
CA ILE A 70 -2.55 -2.61 -19.14
C ILE A 70 -2.35 -3.63 -18.02
N HIS A 71 -1.99 -3.19 -16.81
CA HIS A 71 -1.83 -4.07 -15.65
C HIS A 71 -3.15 -4.72 -15.26
N TRP A 72 -4.26 -3.99 -15.23
CA TRP A 72 -5.56 -4.56 -14.83
C TRP A 72 -6.00 -5.65 -15.81
N ARG A 73 -5.81 -5.42 -17.11
CA ARG A 73 -6.13 -6.40 -18.16
C ARG A 73 -5.25 -7.63 -18.06
N PHE A 74 -3.95 -7.43 -17.82
CA PHE A 74 -2.99 -8.52 -17.63
C PHE A 74 -3.35 -9.34 -16.39
N LEU A 75 -3.45 -8.70 -15.22
CA LEU A 75 -3.78 -9.35 -13.95
C LEU A 75 -5.12 -10.07 -14.01
N TYR A 76 -6.15 -9.48 -14.63
CA TYR A 76 -7.43 -10.16 -14.85
C TYR A 76 -7.27 -11.45 -15.65
N LYS A 77 -6.47 -11.44 -16.74
CA LYS A 77 -6.20 -12.63 -17.55
C LYS A 77 -5.50 -13.70 -16.71
N GLU A 78 -4.47 -13.32 -15.96
CA GLU A 78 -3.72 -14.23 -15.09
C GLU A 78 -4.63 -14.85 -14.01
N MET A 79 -5.47 -14.05 -13.35
CA MET A 79 -6.44 -14.55 -12.35
C MET A 79 -7.44 -15.55 -12.96
N ILE A 80 -7.89 -15.31 -14.18
CA ILE A 80 -8.78 -16.25 -14.88
C ILE A 80 -8.08 -17.59 -15.19
N GLN A 81 -6.79 -17.55 -15.51
CA GLN A 81 -5.99 -18.73 -15.87
C GLN A 81 -5.45 -19.48 -14.65
N SER A 82 -5.24 -18.76 -13.55
CA SER A 82 -4.78 -19.31 -12.28
C SER A 82 -5.75 -20.38 -11.74
N ASP A 83 -5.20 -21.35 -11.04
CA ASP A 83 -5.90 -22.35 -10.22
C ASP A 83 -6.12 -21.87 -8.78
N ALA A 84 -5.64 -20.68 -8.38
CA ALA A 84 -5.80 -20.18 -7.03
C ALA A 84 -7.29 -20.01 -6.64
N THR A 85 -7.58 -20.33 -5.38
CA THR A 85 -8.90 -20.11 -4.76
C THR A 85 -9.00 -18.71 -4.17
N TYR A 86 -7.89 -18.18 -3.65
CA TYR A 86 -7.87 -16.89 -2.98
C TYR A 86 -7.14 -15.85 -3.82
N PHE A 87 -7.79 -14.69 -3.99
CA PHE A 87 -7.20 -13.51 -4.60
C PHE A 87 -7.10 -12.40 -3.57
N HIS A 88 -5.92 -11.79 -3.46
CA HIS A 88 -5.65 -10.72 -2.52
C HIS A 88 -5.25 -9.45 -3.29
N PHE A 89 -6.11 -8.43 -3.25
CA PHE A 89 -5.93 -7.19 -4.00
C PHE A 89 -5.40 -6.10 -3.08
N HIS A 90 -4.40 -5.37 -3.55
CA HIS A 90 -3.79 -4.29 -2.78
C HIS A 90 -4.12 -2.90 -3.33
N ASP A 91 -4.71 -2.81 -4.53
CA ASP A 91 -4.97 -1.51 -5.16
C ASP A 91 -6.46 -1.29 -5.42
N PRO A 92 -6.99 -0.08 -5.17
CA PRO A 92 -8.39 0.26 -5.49
C PRO A 92 -8.74 0.02 -6.96
N GLU A 93 -7.76 0.17 -7.87
CA GLU A 93 -7.97 -0.01 -9.31
C GLU A 93 -8.23 -1.47 -9.72
N LEU A 94 -7.88 -2.44 -8.88
CA LEU A 94 -8.21 -3.85 -9.10
C LEU A 94 -9.66 -4.20 -8.75
N LEU A 95 -10.35 -3.37 -7.96
CA LEU A 95 -11.78 -3.55 -7.70
C LEU A 95 -12.62 -3.52 -8.99
N LEU A 96 -12.13 -2.82 -10.02
CA LEU A 96 -12.71 -2.84 -11.37
C LEU A 96 -12.80 -4.25 -11.97
N THR A 97 -11.82 -5.11 -11.66
CA THR A 97 -11.77 -6.48 -12.20
C THR A 97 -12.56 -7.46 -11.33
N ALA A 98 -12.77 -7.16 -10.04
CA ALA A 98 -13.48 -8.01 -9.09
C ALA A 98 -14.87 -8.45 -9.61
N ARG A 99 -15.65 -7.51 -10.16
CA ARG A 99 -16.96 -7.81 -10.76
C ARG A 99 -16.86 -8.80 -11.92
N ALA A 100 -15.88 -8.62 -12.79
CA ALA A 100 -15.70 -9.49 -13.95
C ALA A 100 -15.26 -10.90 -13.53
N LEU A 101 -14.38 -10.99 -12.53
CA LEU A 101 -13.96 -12.27 -11.94
C LEU A 101 -15.13 -13.00 -11.29
N LYS A 102 -15.91 -12.33 -10.44
CA LYS A 102 -17.10 -12.93 -9.82
C LYS A 102 -18.15 -13.37 -10.83
N LYS A 103 -18.32 -12.65 -11.95
CA LYS A 103 -19.21 -13.11 -13.04
C LYS A 103 -18.75 -14.41 -13.70
N LYS A 104 -17.43 -14.58 -13.85
CA LYS A 104 -16.85 -15.71 -14.58
C LYS A 104 -16.57 -16.93 -13.71
N LEU A 105 -16.13 -16.71 -12.47
CA LEU A 105 -15.66 -17.72 -11.54
C LEU A 105 -16.59 -17.90 -10.32
N LYS A 106 -17.56 -16.99 -10.13
CA LYS A 106 -18.59 -17.08 -9.09
C LYS A 106 -17.98 -17.32 -7.70
N ASP A 107 -18.48 -18.33 -6.99
CA ASP A 107 -18.10 -18.68 -5.63
C ASP A 107 -16.89 -19.62 -5.55
N GLU A 108 -16.33 -20.03 -6.70
CA GLU A 108 -15.09 -20.83 -6.77
C GLU A 108 -13.86 -20.04 -6.28
N ILE A 109 -14.00 -18.72 -6.17
CA ILE A 109 -12.93 -17.83 -5.71
C ILE A 109 -13.39 -16.98 -4.53
N LYS A 110 -12.43 -16.63 -3.69
CA LYS A 110 -12.57 -15.64 -2.62
C LYS A 110 -11.65 -14.47 -2.87
N ILE A 111 -12.21 -13.26 -2.94
CA ILE A 111 -11.47 -12.02 -3.16
C ILE A 111 -11.41 -11.26 -1.84
N THR A 112 -10.18 -11.04 -1.36
CA THR A 112 -9.86 -10.15 -0.25
C THR A 112 -9.28 -8.87 -0.81
N TYR A 113 -9.78 -7.72 -0.38
CA TYR A 113 -9.20 -6.41 -0.72
C TYR A 113 -8.54 -5.81 0.52
N ASP A 114 -7.24 -5.60 0.46
CA ASP A 114 -6.47 -4.93 1.50
C ASP A 114 -6.42 -3.42 1.26
N MET A 115 -7.32 -2.72 1.95
CA MET A 115 -7.44 -1.29 1.92
C MET A 115 -6.42 -0.66 2.86
N HIS A 116 -5.21 -0.47 2.35
CA HIS A 116 -4.12 0.18 3.06
C HIS A 116 -3.79 1.58 2.51
N GLU A 117 -4.42 1.99 1.40
CA GLU A 117 -4.45 3.37 0.94
C GLU A 117 -5.87 3.95 1.06
N HIS A 118 -6.03 5.07 1.77
CA HIS A 118 -7.30 5.78 1.79
C HIS A 118 -7.38 6.78 0.63
N LEU A 119 -7.66 6.26 -0.57
CA LEU A 119 -7.71 7.02 -1.82
C LEU A 119 -8.65 8.25 -1.77
N PRO A 120 -9.86 8.17 -1.17
CA PRO A 120 -10.74 9.34 -1.06
C PRO A 120 -10.13 10.49 -0.25
N ALA A 121 -9.43 10.22 0.85
CA ALA A 121 -8.74 11.28 1.63
C ALA A 121 -7.49 11.76 0.90
N ALA A 122 -6.75 10.86 0.24
CA ALA A 122 -5.60 11.24 -0.56
C ALA A 122 -5.99 12.23 -1.68
N ILE A 123 -7.19 12.14 -2.25
CA ILE A 123 -7.68 13.10 -3.24
C ILE A 123 -7.90 14.49 -2.64
N ARG A 124 -8.37 14.59 -1.39
CA ARG A 124 -8.61 15.87 -0.71
C ARG A 124 -7.32 16.67 -0.48
N THR A 125 -6.18 15.98 -0.39
CA THR A 125 -4.86 16.60 -0.14
C THR A 125 -4.05 16.85 -1.42
N LYS A 126 -4.51 16.38 -2.59
CA LYS A 126 -3.78 16.56 -3.87
C LYS A 126 -3.76 18.03 -4.30
N GLN A 127 -2.59 18.66 -4.19
CA GLN A 127 -2.39 20.08 -4.51
C GLN A 127 -2.64 20.44 -5.98
N TRP A 128 -2.35 19.53 -6.92
CA TRP A 128 -2.54 19.73 -8.35
C TRP A 128 -4.02 19.77 -8.79
N LEU A 129 -4.95 19.32 -7.94
CA LEU A 129 -6.38 19.36 -8.23
C LEU A 129 -6.97 20.68 -7.72
N PRO A 130 -7.82 21.38 -8.51
CA PRO A 130 -8.51 22.58 -8.05
C PRO A 130 -9.32 22.32 -6.79
N ARG A 131 -9.25 23.25 -5.81
CA ARG A 131 -9.87 23.08 -4.48
C ARG A 131 -11.36 22.72 -4.55
N ILE A 132 -12.09 23.30 -5.49
CA ILE A 132 -13.53 23.10 -5.70
C ILE A 132 -13.84 21.66 -6.17
N ILE A 133 -12.94 21.05 -6.93
CA ILE A 133 -13.15 19.72 -7.54
C ILE A 133 -12.80 18.59 -6.56
N ARG A 134 -11.87 18.83 -5.62
CA ARG A 134 -11.41 17.84 -4.64
C ARG A 134 -12.53 17.12 -3.88
N PRO A 135 -13.53 17.80 -3.27
CA PRO A 135 -14.59 17.11 -2.53
C PRO A 135 -15.46 16.26 -3.45
N ILE A 136 -15.81 16.77 -4.64
CA ILE A 136 -16.61 16.05 -5.63
C ILE A 136 -15.89 14.78 -6.07
N LEU A 137 -14.61 14.89 -6.46
CA LEU A 137 -13.84 13.74 -6.90
C LEU A 137 -13.62 12.72 -5.77
N SER A 138 -13.40 13.20 -4.54
CA SER A 138 -13.30 12.35 -3.34
C SER A 138 -14.57 11.53 -3.13
N GLN A 139 -15.75 12.15 -3.25
CA GLN A 139 -17.05 11.46 -3.14
C GLN A 139 -17.29 10.47 -4.28
N VAL A 140 -16.97 10.86 -5.52
CA VAL A 140 -17.11 9.98 -6.69
C VAL A 140 -16.24 8.72 -6.52
N VAL A 141 -14.99 8.90 -6.09
CA VAL A 141 -14.09 7.77 -5.86
C VAL A 141 -14.57 6.89 -4.71
N ALA A 142 -15.00 7.48 -3.59
CA ALA A 142 -15.58 6.71 -2.48
C ALA A 142 -16.81 5.91 -2.91
N TYR A 143 -17.70 6.50 -3.73
CA TYR A 143 -18.87 5.82 -4.26
C TYR A 143 -18.48 4.61 -5.13
N PHE A 144 -17.53 4.78 -6.06
CA PHE A 144 -17.11 3.69 -6.94
C PHE A 144 -16.34 2.60 -6.20
N GLU A 145 -15.50 2.97 -5.25
CA GLU A 145 -14.78 2.05 -4.37
C GLU A 145 -15.79 1.15 -3.64
N LYS A 146 -16.74 1.72 -2.89
CA LYS A 146 -17.82 0.98 -2.20
C LYS A 146 -18.64 0.12 -3.17
N LYS A 147 -19.00 0.68 -4.33
CA LYS A 147 -19.79 -0.01 -5.36
C LYS A 147 -19.07 -1.24 -5.91
N TRP A 148 -17.75 -1.25 -5.94
CA TRP A 148 -16.97 -2.39 -6.44
C TRP A 148 -16.49 -3.32 -5.32
N MET A 149 -16.28 -2.82 -4.10
CA MET A 149 -15.97 -3.64 -2.92
C MET A 149 -17.04 -4.70 -2.66
N LYS A 150 -18.30 -4.47 -3.02
CA LYS A 150 -19.37 -5.49 -2.90
C LYS A 150 -19.13 -6.78 -3.70
N TYR A 151 -18.14 -6.80 -4.59
CA TYR A 151 -17.72 -8.01 -5.32
C TYR A 151 -16.54 -8.74 -4.64
N CYS A 152 -16.03 -8.19 -3.54
CA CYS A 152 -15.10 -8.84 -2.64
C CYS A 152 -15.86 -9.61 -1.56
N ASP A 153 -15.27 -10.69 -1.06
CA ASP A 153 -15.79 -11.46 0.06
C ASP A 153 -15.32 -10.87 1.40
N THR A 154 -14.10 -10.31 1.41
CA THR A 154 -13.46 -9.74 2.58
C THR A 154 -12.77 -8.43 2.24
N VAL A 155 -12.80 -7.49 3.18
CA VAL A 155 -11.96 -6.28 3.17
C VAL A 155 -11.12 -6.25 4.43
N ILE A 156 -9.82 -6.00 4.24
CA ILE A 156 -8.88 -5.73 5.31
C ILE A 156 -8.71 -4.22 5.42
N PHE A 157 -8.86 -3.67 6.62
CA PHE A 157 -8.55 -2.28 6.93
C PHE A 157 -7.19 -2.19 7.61
N ALA A 158 -6.29 -1.36 7.05
CA ALA A 158 -4.95 -1.15 7.63
C ALA A 158 -4.92 -0.08 8.72
N GLU A 159 -5.97 0.73 8.84
CA GLU A 159 -6.15 1.74 9.89
C GLU A 159 -7.62 1.83 10.32
N LEU A 160 -7.84 2.26 11.57
CA LEU A 160 -9.18 2.40 12.15
C LEU A 160 -9.92 3.66 11.68
N SER A 161 -9.18 4.69 11.26
CA SER A 161 -9.68 6.07 11.07
C SER A 161 -10.75 6.24 10.00
N TYR A 162 -10.90 5.26 9.09
CA TYR A 162 -11.84 5.31 7.98
C TYR A 162 -12.80 4.13 7.92
N LYS A 163 -12.76 3.22 8.90
CA LYS A 163 -13.61 2.02 8.93
C LYS A 163 -15.10 2.36 8.95
N ASP A 164 -15.47 3.37 9.73
CA ASP A 164 -16.85 3.83 9.91
C ASP A 164 -17.46 4.31 8.59
N ASN A 165 -16.63 4.72 7.62
CA ASN A 165 -17.10 5.09 6.29
C ASN A 165 -17.60 3.90 5.46
N TYR A 166 -17.43 2.65 5.89
CA TYR A 166 -17.76 1.45 5.12
C TYR A 166 -18.71 0.50 5.88
N GLU A 167 -19.39 0.98 6.92
CA GLU A 167 -20.33 0.20 7.73
C GLU A 167 -21.47 -0.42 6.90
N GLU A 168 -21.92 0.28 5.86
CA GLU A 168 -23.03 -0.16 5.00
C GLU A 168 -22.72 -1.40 4.14
N LEU A 169 -21.45 -1.77 4.01
CA LEU A 169 -21.06 -2.95 3.22
C LEU A 169 -21.35 -4.24 4.01
N THR A 170 -21.98 -5.23 3.37
CA THR A 170 -22.39 -6.51 3.99
C THR A 170 -21.34 -7.63 3.89
N LEU A 171 -20.12 -7.31 3.47
CA LEU A 171 -18.99 -8.24 3.33
C LEU A 171 -18.20 -8.40 4.64
N ASN A 172 -17.31 -9.39 4.71
CA ASN A 172 -16.47 -9.59 5.90
C ASN A 172 -15.46 -8.45 6.06
N LYS A 173 -15.37 -7.88 7.25
CA LYS A 173 -14.46 -6.76 7.55
C LYS A 173 -13.48 -7.21 8.63
N VAL A 174 -12.19 -7.07 8.37
CA VAL A 174 -11.12 -7.47 9.29
C VAL A 174 -10.14 -6.32 9.43
N ASP A 175 -9.69 -6.06 10.66
CA ASP A 175 -8.66 -5.05 10.92
C ASP A 175 -7.30 -5.76 10.99
N VAL A 176 -6.38 -5.39 10.10
CA VAL A 176 -4.98 -5.86 10.13
C VAL A 176 -4.07 -4.64 10.07
N LEU A 177 -3.82 -4.08 11.25
CA LEU A 177 -3.13 -2.81 11.41
C LEU A 177 -1.67 -2.91 10.99
N ASN A 178 -1.20 -1.88 10.27
CA ASN A 178 0.17 -1.85 9.72
C ASN A 178 1.23 -1.48 10.78
N TYR A 179 1.27 -2.19 11.90
CA TYR A 179 2.26 -1.97 12.94
C TYR A 179 3.65 -2.49 12.55
N PRO A 180 4.74 -1.87 13.04
CA PRO A 180 6.09 -2.38 12.80
C PRO A 180 6.23 -3.80 13.36
N ILE A 181 7.01 -4.64 12.65
CA ILE A 181 7.47 -5.91 13.23
C ILE A 181 8.58 -5.56 14.22
N PHE A 182 8.43 -5.96 15.47
CA PHE A 182 9.50 -5.81 16.44
C PHE A 182 10.65 -6.75 16.07
N PRO A 183 11.90 -6.25 15.95
CA PRO A 183 13.03 -7.14 15.82
C PRO A 183 13.15 -7.99 17.10
N ASN A 184 13.71 -9.19 16.99
CA ASN A 184 14.13 -9.95 18.15
C ASN A 184 15.26 -9.17 18.84
N LEU A 185 14.92 -8.43 19.90
CA LEU A 185 15.85 -7.61 20.67
C LEU A 185 16.69 -8.51 21.59
N ASN A 186 17.56 -9.33 21.00
CA ASN A 186 18.58 -10.08 21.75
C ASN A 186 19.88 -9.27 21.89
N GLU A 187 19.97 -8.10 21.26
CA GLU A 187 21.13 -7.22 21.34
C GLU A 187 20.90 -6.10 22.35
N LEU A 188 21.80 -6.00 23.34
CA LEU A 188 21.91 -4.84 24.23
C LEU A 188 22.29 -3.62 23.40
N ILE A 189 21.30 -2.79 23.06
CA ILE A 189 21.56 -1.51 22.42
C ILE A 189 22.21 -0.59 23.46
N MET A 190 23.52 -0.39 23.35
CA MET A 190 24.24 0.64 24.11
C MET A 190 23.59 2.00 23.83
N LYS A 191 22.99 2.59 24.86
CA LYS A 191 22.35 3.89 24.73
C LYS A 191 23.43 4.96 24.56
N ASP A 192 23.32 5.76 23.50
CA ASP A 192 24.19 6.91 23.29
C ASP A 192 24.04 7.91 24.45
N ASN A 193 25.13 8.56 24.87
CA ASN A 193 25.12 9.47 26.02
C ASN A 193 24.44 10.82 25.70
N VAL A 194 24.17 11.09 24.43
CA VAL A 194 23.54 12.34 23.98
C VAL A 194 22.05 12.13 23.73
N PHE A 195 21.22 13.01 24.28
CA PHE A 195 19.78 13.02 24.01
C PHE A 195 19.53 13.19 22.51
N THR A 196 19.01 12.15 21.87
CA THR A 196 18.86 12.08 20.41
C THR A 196 17.38 12.01 20.04
N MET A 197 16.92 13.05 19.36
CA MET A 197 15.63 13.06 18.68
C MET A 197 15.79 12.46 17.28
N ILE A 198 14.90 11.55 16.91
CA ILE A 198 14.93 10.90 15.61
C ILE A 198 13.62 11.18 14.89
N TYR A 199 13.73 11.67 13.66
CA TYR A 199 12.63 11.72 12.71
C TYR A 199 12.93 10.72 11.58
N VAL A 200 12.01 9.80 11.35
CA VAL A 200 12.09 8.84 10.23
C VAL A 200 10.92 9.08 9.30
N GLY A 201 11.21 9.33 8.02
CA GLY A 201 10.20 9.48 6.99
C GLY A 201 10.66 10.37 5.85
N VAL A 202 9.80 10.52 4.84
CA VAL A 202 10.06 11.44 3.73
C VAL A 202 10.22 12.87 4.27
N LEU A 203 11.32 13.52 3.91
CA LEU A 203 11.69 14.85 4.40
C LEU A 203 11.04 15.91 3.51
N THR A 204 9.80 16.28 3.84
CA THR A 204 9.07 17.37 3.17
C THR A 204 8.44 18.33 4.18
N GLU A 205 8.13 19.55 3.72
CA GLU A 205 7.39 20.54 4.52
C GLU A 205 6.06 19.98 5.04
N GLN A 206 5.28 19.33 4.16
CA GLN A 206 4.00 18.72 4.53
C GLN A 206 4.13 17.63 5.61
N ARG A 207 5.31 17.01 5.71
CA ARG A 207 5.61 15.99 6.72
C ARG A 207 6.27 16.60 7.98
N GLY A 208 6.29 17.92 8.10
CA GLY A 208 6.74 18.62 9.31
C GLY A 208 8.26 18.80 9.38
N LEU A 209 9.00 18.68 8.26
CA LEU A 209 10.45 18.89 8.24
C LEU A 209 10.85 20.22 8.90
N PHE A 210 10.20 21.32 8.52
CA PHE A 210 10.50 22.64 9.08
C PHE A 210 10.06 22.77 10.53
N ASN A 211 9.02 22.06 10.96
CA ASN A 211 8.62 22.03 12.36
C ASN A 211 9.70 21.38 13.23
N MET A 212 10.33 20.29 12.75
CA MET A 212 11.45 19.64 13.45
C MET A 212 12.69 20.55 13.53
N LEU A 213 12.99 21.27 12.46
CA LEU A 213 14.09 22.25 12.45
C LEU A 213 13.80 23.44 13.39
N GLN A 214 12.57 23.93 13.41
CA GLN A 214 12.13 25.01 14.30
C GLN A 214 12.17 24.58 15.77
N LEU A 215 11.81 23.33 16.07
CA LEU A 215 11.97 22.75 17.41
C LEU A 215 13.44 22.75 17.82
N ALA A 216 14.34 22.23 16.99
CA ALA A 216 15.77 22.21 17.29
C ALA A 216 16.33 23.62 17.50
N LYS A 217 15.93 24.60 16.68
CA LYS A 217 16.29 26.00 16.88
C LYS A 217 15.78 26.54 18.22
N SER A 218 14.52 26.30 18.54
CA SER A 218 13.90 26.77 19.79
C SER A 218 14.56 26.18 21.03
N LEU A 219 15.04 24.94 20.97
CA LEU A 219 15.80 24.32 22.05
C LEU A 219 17.17 25.01 22.24
N LYS A 220 17.88 25.30 21.13
CA LYS A 220 19.14 26.06 21.18
C LYS A 220 18.94 27.46 21.74
N ASP A 221 17.90 28.17 21.29
CA ASP A 221 17.58 29.53 21.76
C ASP A 221 17.25 29.56 23.27
N ARG A 222 16.79 28.45 23.84
CA ARG A 222 16.56 28.25 25.28
C ARG A 222 17.80 27.79 26.06
N GLY A 223 18.96 27.72 25.41
CA GLY A 223 20.23 27.32 26.04
C GLY A 223 20.46 25.81 26.14
N ILE A 224 19.61 24.97 25.52
CA ILE A 224 19.81 23.51 25.49
C ILE A 224 20.80 23.19 24.38
N GLN A 225 22.02 22.81 24.74
CA GLN A 225 23.12 22.57 23.78
C GLN A 225 23.45 21.09 23.58
N THR A 226 23.08 20.22 24.51
CA THR A 226 23.44 18.79 24.50
C THR A 226 22.32 17.91 23.93
N PHE A 227 22.03 18.06 22.64
CA PHE A 227 21.10 17.19 21.93
C PHE A 227 21.50 16.96 20.47
N GLN A 228 20.96 15.90 19.88
CA GLN A 228 21.04 15.62 18.44
C GLN A 228 19.64 15.54 17.82
N LEU A 229 19.50 15.99 16.58
CA LEU A 229 18.34 15.74 15.74
C LEU A 229 18.80 14.95 14.51
N LYS A 230 18.40 13.67 14.42
CA LYS A 230 18.66 12.81 13.27
C LYS A 230 17.42 12.80 12.36
N LEU A 231 17.59 13.28 11.13
CA LEU A 231 16.55 13.27 10.09
C LEU A 231 16.89 12.16 9.09
N ILE A 232 16.07 11.11 9.05
CA ILE A 232 16.34 9.90 8.26
C ILE A 232 15.24 9.72 7.22
N GLY A 233 15.60 9.82 5.94
CA GLY A 233 14.71 9.53 4.82
C GLY A 233 15.03 10.36 3.58
N PRO A 234 14.33 10.08 2.46
CA PRO A 234 14.58 10.78 1.20
C PRO A 234 14.05 12.21 1.23
N ILE A 235 14.80 13.13 0.62
CA ILE A 235 14.34 14.49 0.31
C ILE A 235 13.68 14.45 -1.08
N LEU A 236 12.35 14.61 -1.11
CA LEU A 236 11.62 14.76 -2.37
C LEU A 236 11.49 16.23 -2.71
N GLN A 237 12.33 16.73 -3.62
CA GLN A 237 12.12 18.05 -4.20
C GLN A 237 10.87 18.02 -5.09
N MET A 238 9.89 18.89 -4.83
CA MET A 238 8.86 19.14 -5.83
C MET A 238 9.54 19.77 -7.04
N LYS A 239 9.68 19.04 -8.15
CA LYS A 239 9.92 19.65 -9.45
C LYS A 239 8.79 20.67 -9.66
N ARG A 240 9.12 21.96 -9.66
CA ARG A 240 8.23 23.01 -10.17
C ARG A 240 7.92 22.65 -11.61
N GLY A 241 6.77 22.03 -11.83
CA GLY A 241 6.25 21.79 -13.17
C GLY A 241 5.68 23.10 -13.70
N PHE A 242 6.52 23.95 -14.27
CA PHE A 242 6.18 24.96 -15.26
C PHE A 242 7.46 25.37 -16.00
N GLY A 243 7.42 25.30 -17.34
CA GLY A 243 8.43 25.87 -18.24
C GLY A 243 9.40 24.85 -18.84
N ASN A 244 9.03 24.30 -19.99
CA ASN A 244 9.79 24.47 -21.23
C ASN A 244 8.88 24.06 -22.39
N LEU A 245 8.15 25.06 -22.88
CA LEU A 245 7.81 25.14 -24.30
C LEU A 245 9.08 25.62 -25.00
N SER A 246 9.75 24.69 -25.69
CA SER A 246 10.58 24.91 -26.87
C SER A 246 10.94 23.54 -27.44
#